data_AF-A0A843LRX8-F1
#
_entry.id   AF-A0A843LRX8-F1
#
_cell.length_a   1.000
_cell.length_b   1.000
_cell.length_c   1.000
_cell.angle_alpha   90.00
_cell.angle_beta   90.00
_cell.angle_gamma   90.00
#
_symmetry.space_group_name_H-M   'P 1'
#
loop_
_entity.id
_entity.type
_entity.pdbx_description
1 polymer ?
#
loop_
_entity_poly.entity_id
_entity_poly.type
_entity_poly.pdbx_seq_one_letter_code
_entity_poly.pdbx_strand_id
1 'polypeptide(L)'
;MALEDPFISSELYFWARDKTGSSSEIDYCITRKGRIYPIEVKSGKTGTLRALRVYMEEKKPLFAIRFWEGELSFHDTILSIPLYMTGEAGRLIDEVYEMVSKNFDNA
;
A
#
# COMPACT_ATOMS: atom_id res chain seq x y z
N MET A 1 -2.93 18.29 3.47
CA MET A 1 -1.51 18.46 3.09
C MET A 1 -1.28 19.86 2.50
N ALA A 2 -1.71 20.92 3.21
CA ALA A 2 -1.50 22.34 2.85
C ALA A 2 -1.80 23.28 4.03
N LEU A 3 -1.96 22.75 5.25
CA LEU A 3 -2.46 23.49 6.42
C LEU A 3 -1.55 23.30 7.65
N GLU A 4 -0.31 22.85 7.45
CA GLU A 4 0.66 22.72 8.54
C GLU A 4 1.59 23.92 8.56
N ASP A 5 1.97 24.32 9.78
CA ASP A 5 2.87 25.43 10.08
C ASP A 5 4.23 25.19 9.41
N PRO A 6 4.72 26.10 8.55
CA PRO A 6 5.97 25.92 7.81
C PRO A 6 7.22 25.86 8.71
N PHE A 7 7.10 26.16 9.99
CA PHE A 7 8.18 26.09 10.98
C PHE A 7 8.17 24.77 11.78
N ILE A 8 7.14 23.93 11.61
CA ILE A 8 7.15 22.56 12.12
C ILE A 8 7.82 21.69 11.06
N SER A 9 9.07 21.29 11.33
CA SER A 9 9.75 20.25 10.56
C SER A 9 8.99 18.94 10.74
N SER A 10 8.06 18.62 9.85
CA SER A 10 7.53 17.26 9.74
C SER A 10 8.69 16.36 9.34
N GLU A 11 9.09 15.47 10.24
CA GLU A 11 10.11 14.48 9.91
C GLU A 11 9.58 13.58 8.80
N LEU A 12 10.23 13.63 7.64
CA LEU A 12 9.82 12.85 6.47
C LEU A 12 10.37 11.43 6.62
N TYR A 13 9.51 10.49 6.98
CA TYR A 13 9.87 9.08 7.08
C TYR A 13 9.63 8.39 5.73
N PHE A 14 10.68 7.76 5.19
CA PHE A 14 10.59 6.94 3.98
C PHE A 14 11.21 5.57 4.20
N TRP A 15 10.77 4.58 3.42
CA TRP A 15 11.42 3.28 3.33
C TRP A 15 12.04 3.15 1.95
N ALA A 16 13.37 3.05 1.90
CA ALA A 16 14.11 2.78 0.69
C ALA A 16 15.07 1.62 0.92
N ARG A 17 15.26 0.81 -0.13
CA ARG A 17 16.31 -0.19 -0.16
C ARG A 17 17.56 0.40 -0.81
N ASP A 18 18.63 0.51 -0.05
CA ASP A 18 19.96 0.79 -0.60
C ASP A 18 20.73 -0.51 -0.77
N LYS A 19 20.58 -1.14 -1.93
CA LYS A 19 21.39 -2.29 -2.35
C LYS A 19 22.03 -1.94 -3.67
N THR A 20 23.37 -2.04 -3.75
CA THR A 20 24.15 -1.72 -4.94
C THR A 20 23.57 -2.44 -6.16
N GLY A 21 22.97 -1.67 -7.10
CA GLY A 21 22.36 -2.19 -8.33
C GLY A 21 20.86 -2.56 -8.28
N SER A 22 20.16 -2.38 -7.15
CA SER A 22 18.70 -2.59 -7.08
C SER A 22 18.04 -1.76 -5.98
N SER A 23 17.85 -0.46 -6.22
CA SER A 23 16.99 0.38 -5.38
C SER A 23 15.52 0.06 -5.64
N SER A 24 14.72 0.08 -4.57
CA SER A 24 13.27 -0.06 -4.63
C SER A 24 12.68 0.77 -3.51
N GLU A 25 11.68 1.57 -3.85
CA GLU A 25 11.00 2.52 -2.98
C GLU A 25 9.51 2.38 -3.26
N ILE A 26 8.70 2.50 -2.20
CA ILE A 26 7.24 2.49 -2.31
C ILE A 26 6.76 3.93 -2.19
N ASP A 27 5.76 4.30 -3.00
CA ASP A 27 5.26 5.68 -3.05
C ASP A 27 4.73 6.15 -1.69
N TYR A 28 3.92 5.31 -1.01
CA TYR A 28 3.34 5.66 0.29
C TYR A 28 3.22 4.46 1.22
N CYS A 29 3.15 4.75 2.52
CA CYS A 29 2.76 3.78 3.55
C CYS A 29 1.62 4.39 4.36
N ILE A 30 0.58 3.61 4.64
CA ILE A 30 -0.45 4.04 5.59
C ILE A 30 -0.49 3.13 6.80
N THR A 31 -0.77 3.72 7.95
CA THR A 31 -1.04 2.99 9.18
C THR A 31 -2.55 2.89 9.39
N ARG A 32 -3.02 1.68 9.67
CA ARG A 32 -4.42 1.45 10.04
C ARG A 32 -4.51 0.32 11.03
N LYS A 33 -5.19 0.56 12.17
CA LYS A 33 -5.36 -0.41 13.27
C LYS A 33 -4.06 -1.11 13.67
N GLY A 34 -3.00 -0.31 13.84
CA GLY A 34 -1.67 -0.79 14.27
C GLY A 34 -0.87 -1.56 13.21
N ARG A 35 -1.32 -1.57 11.96
CA ARG A 35 -0.64 -2.25 10.84
C ARG A 35 -0.22 -1.26 9.78
N ILE A 36 0.88 -1.58 9.10
CA ILE A 36 1.42 -0.79 7.99
C ILE A 36 1.04 -1.47 6.68
N TYR A 37 0.45 -0.71 5.77
CA TYR A 37 0.10 -1.17 4.42
C TYR A 37 0.91 -0.37 3.40
N PRO A 38 1.71 -1.04 2.55
CA PRO A 38 2.44 -0.36 1.48
C PRO A 38 1.46 0.00 0.34
N ILE A 39 1.65 1.17 -0.24
CA ILE A 39 0.82 1.70 -1.34
C ILE A 39 1.70 2.06 -2.52
N GLU A 40 1.30 1.55 -3.70
CA GLU A 40 1.82 2.00 -4.99
C GLU A 40 0.74 2.73 -5.78
N VAL A 41 1.08 3.82 -6.46
CA VAL A 41 0.19 4.54 -7.39
C VAL A 41 0.66 4.33 -8.82
N LYS A 42 -0.24 3.86 -9.70
CA LYS A 42 0.10 3.59 -11.11
C LYS A 42 -0.99 4.08 -12.08
N SER A 43 -0.56 4.73 -13.16
CA SER A 43 -1.37 5.02 -14.34
C SER A 43 -1.22 3.88 -15.38
N GLY A 44 -2.31 3.18 -15.70
CA GLY A 44 -2.33 2.10 -16.69
C GLY A 44 -2.00 0.68 -16.19
N LYS A 45 -2.12 -0.30 -17.09
CA LYS A 45 -1.88 -1.74 -16.84
C LYS A 45 -0.40 -2.12 -16.89
N THR A 46 0.43 -1.26 -17.47
CA THR A 46 1.84 -1.53 -17.77
C THR A 46 2.72 -1.02 -16.64
N GLY A 47 3.38 -1.94 -15.95
CA GLY A 47 4.27 -1.62 -14.84
C GLY A 47 4.35 -2.82 -13.91
N THR A 48 5.55 -3.33 -13.65
CA THR A 48 5.73 -4.36 -12.64
C THR A 48 5.59 -3.71 -11.27
N LEU A 49 4.76 -4.30 -10.40
CA LEU A 49 4.66 -3.92 -8.98
C LEU A 49 5.92 -4.40 -8.22
N ARG A 50 7.10 -4.10 -8.75
CA ARG A 50 8.37 -4.66 -8.31
C ARG A 50 8.70 -4.19 -6.90
N ALA A 51 8.61 -2.89 -6.63
CA ALA A 51 8.86 -2.35 -5.29
C ALA A 51 7.87 -2.92 -4.26
N LEU A 52 6.58 -2.92 -4.61
CA LEU A 52 5.54 -3.50 -3.79
C LEU A 52 5.79 -4.98 -3.46
N ARG A 53 6.14 -5.80 -4.47
CA ARG A 53 6.47 -7.22 -4.28
C ARG A 53 7.69 -7.42 -3.38
N VAL A 54 8.76 -6.65 -3.60
CA VAL A 54 9.96 -6.71 -2.74
C VAL A 54 9.61 -6.39 -1.28
N TYR A 55 8.79 -5.37 -1.03
CA TYR A 55 8.35 -5.06 0.33
C TYR A 55 7.47 -6.16 0.92
N MET A 56 6.55 -6.72 0.12
CA MET A 56 5.70 -7.83 0.55
C MET A 56 6.55 -9.03 0.99
N GLU A 57 7.62 -9.35 0.27
CA GLU A 57 8.56 -10.43 0.62
C GLU A 57 9.34 -10.14 1.91
N GLU A 58 9.83 -8.91 2.08
CA GLU A 58 10.69 -8.54 3.21
C GLU A 58 9.93 -8.28 4.51
N LYS A 59 8.78 -7.60 4.44
CA LYS A 59 8.02 -7.15 5.61
C LYS A 59 6.79 -8.02 5.89
N LYS A 60 6.38 -8.87 4.94
CA LYS A 60 5.26 -9.80 5.07
C LYS A 60 3.99 -9.13 5.65
N PRO A 61 3.58 -7.95 5.17
CA PRO A 61 2.29 -7.41 5.59
C PRO A 61 1.18 -8.33 5.03
N LEU A 62 -0.03 -8.22 5.60
CA LEU A 62 -1.14 -9.10 5.21
C LEU A 62 -1.54 -8.94 3.73
N PHE A 63 -1.48 -7.72 3.22
CA PHE A 63 -1.70 -7.39 1.81
C PHE A 63 -1.10 -6.01 1.50
N ALA A 64 -0.91 -5.73 0.21
CA ALA A 64 -0.52 -4.42 -0.30
C ALA A 64 -1.70 -3.68 -0.93
N ILE A 65 -1.55 -2.38 -1.14
CA ILE A 65 -2.54 -1.53 -1.78
C ILE A 65 -1.97 -0.97 -3.07
N ARG A 66 -2.80 -0.89 -4.10
CA ARG A 66 -2.49 -0.22 -5.36
C ARG A 66 -3.60 0.75 -5.71
N PHE A 67 -3.27 2.02 -5.88
CA PHE A 67 -4.18 2.99 -6.49
C PHE A 67 -3.95 3.03 -8.01
N TRP A 68 -5.02 2.87 -8.79
CA TRP A 68 -4.92 2.76 -10.25
C TRP A 68 -6.19 3.18 -10.99
N GLU A 69 -6.15 3.19 -12.32
CA GLU A 69 -7.26 3.64 -13.19
C GLU A 69 -8.25 2.52 -13.59
N GLY A 70 -8.04 1.30 -13.12
CA GLY A 70 -8.90 0.16 -13.44
C GLY A 70 -9.99 -0.10 -12.39
N GLU A 71 -10.48 -1.33 -12.35
CA GLU A 71 -11.57 -1.76 -11.46
C GLU A 71 -11.09 -2.09 -10.03
N LEU A 72 -12.01 -2.01 -9.08
CA LEU A 72 -11.77 -2.49 -7.72
C LEU A 72 -11.57 -4.00 -7.75
N SER A 73 -10.43 -4.47 -7.23
CA SER A 73 -10.16 -5.91 -7.16
C SER A 73 -9.21 -6.26 -6.02
N PHE A 74 -9.30 -7.50 -5.54
CA PHE A 74 -8.35 -8.08 -4.61
C PHE A 74 -7.80 -9.37 -5.21
N HIS A 75 -6.52 -9.37 -5.59
CA HIS A 75 -5.85 -10.49 -6.24
C HIS A 75 -4.38 -10.55 -5.82
N ASP A 76 -3.82 -11.75 -5.66
CA ASP A 76 -2.43 -11.98 -5.23
C ASP A 76 -2.04 -11.14 -3.99
N THR A 77 -2.93 -11.02 -3.00
CA THR A 77 -2.71 -10.18 -1.79
C THR A 77 -2.49 -8.70 -2.10
N ILE A 78 -3.06 -8.19 -3.20
CA ILE A 78 -3.02 -6.78 -3.59
C ILE A 78 -4.45 -6.27 -3.74
N LEU A 79 -4.80 -5.30 -2.89
CA LEU A 79 -6.03 -4.54 -2.98
C LEU A 79 -5.84 -3.39 -3.97
N SER A 80 -6.42 -3.54 -5.16
CA SER A 80 -6.36 -2.54 -6.22
C SER A 80 -7.60 -1.65 -6.15
N ILE A 81 -7.39 -0.39 -5.76
CA ILE A 81 -8.45 0.59 -5.55
C ILE A 81 -8.44 1.62 -6.70
N PRO A 82 -9.56 1.84 -7.39
CA PRO A 82 -9.63 2.88 -8.41
C PRO A 82 -9.35 4.26 -7.82
N LEU A 83 -8.68 5.15 -8.56
CA LEU A 83 -8.31 6.49 -8.06
C LEU A 83 -9.51 7.29 -7.53
N TYR A 84 -10.68 7.16 -8.16
CA TYR A 84 -11.92 7.81 -7.73
C TYR A 84 -12.50 7.24 -6.42
N MET A 85 -12.01 6.09 -5.94
CA MET A 85 -12.41 5.44 -4.69
C MET A 85 -11.37 5.61 -3.57
N THR A 86 -10.36 6.44 -3.76
CA THR A 86 -9.30 6.68 -2.75
C THR A 86 -9.86 7.10 -1.39
N GLY A 87 -10.94 7.89 -1.35
CA GLY A 87 -11.63 8.26 -0.10
C GLY A 87 -12.23 7.07 0.68
N GLU A 88 -12.54 5.97 0.00
CA GLU A 88 -13.09 4.74 0.58
C GLU A 88 -12.01 3.76 1.05
N ALA A 89 -10.72 4.09 0.84
CA ALA A 89 -9.62 3.17 1.11
C ALA A 89 -9.65 2.61 2.54
N GLY A 90 -9.95 3.44 3.54
CA GLY A 90 -10.04 2.99 4.92
C GLY A 90 -11.07 1.87 5.13
N ARG A 91 -12.27 2.02 4.59
CA ARG A 91 -13.34 1.02 4.68
C ARG A 91 -12.94 -0.27 3.94
N LEU A 92 -12.41 -0.13 2.72
CA LEU A 92 -12.00 -1.27 1.89
C LEU A 92 -10.86 -2.08 2.53
N ILE A 93 -9.89 -1.41 3.16
CA ILE A 93 -8.80 -2.07 3.90
C ILE A 93 -9.36 -2.89 5.06
N ASP A 94 -10.32 -2.34 5.80
CA ASP A 94 -10.95 -3.04 6.91
C ASP A 94 -11.72 -4.28 6.43
N GLU A 95 -12.51 -4.14 5.36
CA GLU A 95 -13.28 -5.26 4.78
C GLU A 95 -12.37 -6.40 4.29
N VAL A 96 -11.30 -6.06 3.55
CA VAL A 96 -10.33 -7.05 3.07
C VAL A 96 -9.58 -7.68 4.24
N TYR A 97 -9.22 -6.91 5.26
CA TYR A 97 -8.57 -7.44 6.46
C TYR A 97 -9.45 -8.49 7.15
N GLU A 98 -10.73 -8.20 7.36
CA GLU A 98 -11.67 -9.14 7.98
C GLU A 98 -11.85 -10.39 7.12
N MET A 99 -11.96 -10.24 5.80
CA MET A 99 -12.04 -11.36 4.86
C MET A 99 -10.80 -12.25 4.92
N VAL A 100 -9.61 -11.65 4.90
CA VAL A 100 -8.33 -12.36 4.93
C VAL A 100 -8.14 -13.04 6.29
N SER A 101 -8.43 -12.37 7.40
CA SER A 101 -8.26 -12.92 8.76
C SER A 101 -9.15 -14.14 9.00
N LYS A 102 -10.42 -14.09 8.56
CA LYS A 102 -11.33 -15.24 8.67
C LYS A 102 -10.86 -16.45 7.87
N ASN A 103 -10.18 -16.26 6.75
CA ASN A 103 -9.64 -17.38 5.96
C ASN A 103 -8.44 -18.03 6.66
N PHE A 104 -7.65 -17.27 7.43
CA PHE A 104 -6.55 -17.82 8.23
C PHE A 104 -7.04 -18.61 9.45
N ASP A 105 -8.15 -18.21 10.07
CA ASP A 105 -8.71 -18.92 11.23
C ASP A 105 -9.41 -20.25 10.85
N ASN A 106 -9.72 -20.46 9.57
CA ASN A 106 -10.40 -21.66 9.05
C ASN A 106 -9.46 -22.65 8.32
N ALA A 107 -8.14 -22.41 8.35
CA ALA A 107 -7.10 -23.26 7.73
C ALA A 107 -6.25 -23.96 8.80
#